data_AF-A0A948PT53-F1
#
_entry.id   AF-A0A948PT53-F1
#
_cell.length_a   1.000
_cell.length_b   1.000
_cell.length_c   1.000
_cell.angle_alpha   90.00
_cell.angle_beta   90.00
_cell.angle_gamma   90.00
#
_symmetry.space_group_name_H-M   'P 1'
#
loop_
_entity.id
_entity.type
_entity.pdbx_description
1 polymer ?
#
loop_
_entity_poly.entity_id
_entity_poly.type
_entity_poly.pdbx_seq_one_letter_code
_entity_poly.pdbx_strand_id
1 'polypeptide(L)' 'MREIKEEAGIDIKIDKFLDEKIVPDVNIKARWYLCSPKTHSPKAKSDLVNVKYISKSDVLKICHPKAISLWPSKVVEYFK' A
#
# COMPACT_ATOMS: atom_id res chain seq x y z
N MET A 1 -7.37 -2.50 8.87
CA MET A 1 -7.77 -1.07 8.85
C MET A 1 -7.30 -0.31 10.09
N ARG A 2 -7.30 -0.93 11.29
CA ARG A 2 -6.79 -0.31 12.52
C ARG A 2 -5.33 0.16 12.40
N GLU A 3 -4.45 -0.70 11.88
CA GLU A 3 -3.02 -0.41 11.69
C GLU A 3 -2.75 0.83 10.84
N ILE A 4 -3.45 1.02 9.71
CA ILE A 4 -3.24 2.21 8.84
C ILE A 4 -3.57 3.53 9.57
N LYS A 5 -4.59 3.53 10.45
CA LYS A 5 -4.92 4.70 11.27
C LYS A 5 -3.89 4.90 12.40
N GLU A 6 -3.37 3.81 12.95
CA GLU A 6 -2.36 3.81 14.02
C GLU A 6 -0.99 4.25 13.50
N GLU A 7 -0.59 3.86 12.30
CA GLU A 7 0.73 4.14 11.73
C GLU A 7 0.79 5.42 10.89
N ALA A 8 -0.23 5.68 10.06
CA ALA A 8 -0.24 6.79 9.11
C ALA A 8 -1.20 7.93 9.50
N GLY A 9 -2.03 7.73 10.54
CA GLY A 9 -3.06 8.70 10.91
C GLY A 9 -4.17 8.87 9.87
N ILE A 10 -4.28 7.96 8.91
CA ILE A 10 -5.24 8.03 7.82
C ILE A 10 -6.40 7.07 8.09
N ASP A 11 -7.61 7.61 8.18
CA ASP A 11 -8.81 6.81 8.02
C ASP A 11 -9.03 6.50 6.54
N ILE A 12 -9.22 5.22 6.20
CA ILE A 12 -9.43 4.77 4.83
C ILE A 12 -10.79 4.09 4.64
N LYS A 13 -11.25 4.04 3.40
CA LYS A 13 -12.33 3.18 2.92
C LYS A 13 -11.75 2.22 1.88
N ILE A 14 -12.10 0.94 1.96
CA ILE A 14 -11.76 -0.03 0.92
C ILE A 14 -12.75 0.15 -0.22
N ASP A 15 -12.24 0.41 -1.43
CA ASP A 15 -13.07 0.58 -2.63
C ASP A 15 -13.10 -0.69 -3.46
N LYS A 16 -11.95 -1.36 -3.60
CA LYS A 16 -11.82 -2.53 -4.47
C LYS A 16 -10.73 -3.47 -4.01
N PHE A 17 -10.99 -4.78 -4.05
CA PHE A 17 -9.94 -5.79 -3.98
C PHE A 17 -9.22 -5.88 -5.34
N LEU A 18 -7.89 -5.81 -5.33
CA LEU A 18 -7.09 -5.89 -6.56
C LEU A 18 -6.68 -7.33 -6.84
N ASP A 19 -5.92 -7.93 -5.92
CA ASP A 19 -5.42 -9.28 -6.06
C ASP A 19 -4.78 -9.79 -4.75
N GLU A 20 -4.40 -11.06 -4.73
CA GLU A 20 -3.68 -11.69 -3.61
C GLU A 20 -2.51 -12.53 -4.10
N LYS A 21 -1.48 -12.67 -3.27
CA LYS A 21 -0.29 -13.49 -3.56
C LYS A 21 0.25 -14.10 -2.28
N ILE A 22 0.69 -15.35 -2.38
CA ILE A 22 1.45 -15.99 -1.30
C ILE A 22 2.88 -15.45 -1.39
N VAL A 23 3.31 -14.78 -0.34
CA VAL A 23 4.66 -14.22 -0.24
C VAL A 23 5.63 -15.40 -0.04
N PRO A 24 6.60 -15.60 -0.95
CA PRO A 24 7.62 -16.62 -0.78
C PRO A 24 8.40 -16.39 0.52
N ASP A 25 9.01 -17.45 1.05
CA ASP A 25 9.81 -17.48 2.29
C ASP A 25 9.01 -17.46 3.61
N VAL A 26 7.86 -16.80 3.66
CA VAL A 26 7.04 -16.72 4.90
C VAL A 26 5.73 -17.50 4.82
N ASN A 27 5.35 -17.99 3.64
CA ASN A 27 4.07 -18.69 3.39
C ASN A 27 2.84 -17.91 3.88
N ILE A 28 2.95 -16.57 3.85
CA ILE A 28 1.87 -15.66 4.26
C ILE A 28 1.09 -15.24 3.02
N LYS A 29 -0.23 -15.30 3.13
CA LYS A 29 -1.13 -14.80 2.10
C LYS A 29 -1.32 -13.29 2.26
N ALA A 30 -0.73 -12.51 1.36
CA ALA A 30 -0.91 -11.08 1.30
C ALA A 30 -2.02 -10.71 0.32
N ARG A 31 -2.82 -9.69 0.67
CA ARG A 31 -3.95 -9.20 -0.11
C ARG A 31 -3.81 -7.71 -0.36
N TRP A 32 -4.05 -7.28 -1.60
CA TRP A 32 -3.97 -5.88 -2.00
C TRP A 32 -5.36 -5.31 -2.28
N TYR A 33 -5.60 -4.13 -1.72
CA TYR A 33 -6.84 -3.40 -1.86
C TYR A 33 -6.56 -1.98 -2.33
N LEU A 34 -7.41 -1.48 -3.21
CA LEU A 34 -7.50 -0.06 -3.51
C LEU A 34 -8.36 0.61 -2.42
N CYS A 35 -7.81 1.66 -1.83
CA CYS A 35 -8.41 2.37 -0.72
C CYS A 35 -8.41 3.88 -0.99
N SER A 36 -9.50 4.54 -0.60
CA SER A 36 -9.59 6.00 -0.59
C SER A 36 -9.46 6.55 0.83
N PRO A 37 -8.67 7.61 1.03
CA PRO A 37 -8.61 8.26 2.32
C PRO A 37 -9.93 9.01 2.62
N LYS A 38 -10.41 8.92 3.87
CA LYS A 38 -11.44 9.80 4.42
C LYS A 38 -10.84 11.08 5.01
N THR A 39 -9.53 11.10 5.23
CA THR A 39 -8.77 12.19 5.84
C THR A 39 -7.60 12.56 4.93
N HIS A 40 -7.44 13.85 4.62
CA HIS A 40 -6.46 14.34 3.64
C HIS A 40 -5.17 14.89 4.27
N SER A 41 -5.01 14.71 5.58
CA SER A 41 -3.90 15.23 6.36
C SER A 41 -3.13 14.07 7.00
N PRO A 42 -2.38 13.28 6.20
CA PRO A 42 -1.60 12.18 6.73
C PRO A 42 -0.57 12.71 7.73
N LYS A 43 -0.42 12.00 8.84
CA LYS A 43 0.61 12.28 9.84
C LYS A 43 1.29 10.98 10.17
N ALA A 44 2.57 10.88 9.80
CA ALA A 44 3.40 9.77 10.22
C ALA A 44 3.38 9.64 11.75
N LYS A 45 3.11 8.45 12.27
CA LYS A 45 3.17 8.11 13.69
C LYS A 45 4.35 7.15 13.94
N SER A 46 4.26 6.29 14.95
CA SER A 46 5.44 5.63 15.56
C SER A 46 6.36 4.90 14.58
N ASP A 47 5.79 4.21 13.59
CA ASP A 47 6.55 3.22 12.79
C ASP A 47 6.87 3.70 11.37
N LEU A 48 6.33 4.86 10.97
CA LEU A 48 6.55 5.43 9.64
C LEU A 48 7.47 6.64 9.73
N VAL A 49 8.55 6.62 8.96
CA VAL A 49 9.50 7.75 8.89
C VAL A 49 8.88 8.95 8.15
N ASN A 50 8.04 8.69 7.15
CA ASN A 50 7.39 9.74 6.36
C ASN A 50 6.13 9.19 5.66
N VAL A 51 5.08 10.02 5.56
CA VAL A 51 3.87 9.73 4.79
C VAL A 51 3.55 10.93 3.91
N LYS A 52 3.49 10.71 2.60
CA LYS A 52 3.20 11.76 1.61
C LYS A 52 2.32 11.22 0.49
N TYR A 53 1.54 12.12 -0.11
CA TYR A 53 0.89 11.83 -1.39
C TYR A 53 1.92 11.90 -2.51
N ILE A 54 1.85 10.93 -3.43
CA ILE A 54 2.68 10.87 -4.63
C ILE A 54 1.80 10.65 -5.85
N SER A 55 2.29 11.02 -7.03
CA SER A 55 1.61 10.71 -8.27
C SER A 55 1.59 9.19 -8.49
N LYS A 56 0.51 8.68 -9.08
CA LYS A 56 0.36 7.25 -9.37
C LYS A 56 1.53 6.70 -10.21
N SER A 57 1.99 7.49 -11.19
CA SER A 57 3.10 7.17 -12.09
C SER A 57 4.47 7.09 -11.42
N ASP A 58 4.62 7.62 -10.20
CA ASP A 58 5.90 7.60 -9.49
C ASP A 58 6.03 6.44 -8.50
N VAL A 59 4.94 5.70 -8.23
CA VAL A 59 4.92 4.60 -7.27
C VAL A 59 5.98 3.55 -7.61
N LEU A 60 6.02 3.07 -8.86
CA LEU A 60 6.99 2.06 -9.30
C LEU A 60 8.44 2.56 -9.34
N LYS A 61 8.65 3.90 -9.36
CA LYS A 61 9.99 4.51 -9.33
C LYS A 61 10.52 4.64 -7.90
N ILE A 62 9.62 4.88 -6.94
CA ILE A 62 9.97 5.15 -5.54
C ILE A 62 10.06 3.86 -4.74
N CYS A 63 9.19 2.88 -5.01
CA CYS A 63 9.17 1.64 -4.26
C CYS A 63 10.42 0.78 -4.54
N HIS A 64 10.99 0.20 -3.49
CA HIS A 64 12.15 -0.67 -3.60
C HIS A 64 11.83 -1.90 -4.48
N PRO A 65 12.68 -2.29 -5.45
CA PRO A 65 12.39 -3.39 -6.38
C PRO A 65 12.03 -4.72 -5.71
N LYS A 66 12.67 -5.04 -4.58
CA LYS A 66 12.32 -6.23 -3.77
C LYS A 66 10.87 -6.19 -3.30
N ALA A 67 10.35 -5.06 -2.84
CA ALA A 67 8.96 -4.95 -2.43
C ALA A 67 8.01 -5.15 -3.62
N ILE A 68 8.33 -4.56 -4.78
CA ILE A 68 7.55 -4.71 -6.02
C ILE A 68 7.50 -6.18 -6.47
N SER A 69 8.61 -6.92 -6.34
CA SER A 69 8.65 -8.35 -6.71
C SER A 69 7.66 -9.22 -5.91
N LEU A 70 7.25 -8.77 -4.72
CA LEU A 70 6.26 -9.46 -3.90
C LEU A 70 4.82 -9.16 -4.32
N TRP A 71 4.60 -8.21 -5.24
CA TRP A 71 3.27 -7.84 -5.67
C TRP A 71 2.73 -8.82 -6.74
N PRO A 72 1.40 -9.03 -6.79
CA PRO A 72 0.72 -9.65 -7.93
C PRO A 72 0.88 -8.81 -9.21
N SER A 73 0.87 -9.43 -10.40
CA SER A 73 1.00 -8.73 -11.68
C SER A 73 -0.06 -7.66 -11.89
N LYS A 74 -1.32 -7.94 -11.50
CA LYS A 74 -2.43 -6.97 -11.57
C LYS A 74 -2.18 -5.70 -10.76
N VAL A 75 -1.48 -5.82 -9.63
CA VAL A 75 -1.13 -4.66 -8.79
C VAL A 75 -0.04 -3.83 -9.47
N VAL A 76 0.95 -4.48 -10.09
CA VAL A 76 1.99 -3.78 -10.86
C VAL A 76 1.37 -3.07 -12.06
N GLU A 77 0.49 -3.74 -12.80
CA GLU A 77 -0.26 -3.16 -13.93
C GLU A 77 -1.15 -2.01 -13.51
N TYR A 78 -1.75 -2.06 -12.32
CA TYR A 78 -2.53 -0.94 -11.80
C TYR A 78 -1.70 0.34 -11.73
N PHE A 79 -0.39 0.27 -11.46
CA PHE A 79 0.48 1.45 -11.34
C PHE A 79 1.25 1.81 -12.63
N LYS A 80 1.08 1.04 -13.72
CA LYS A 80 1.51 1.45 -15.05
C LYS A 80 0.52 2.47 -15.63
#